data_AF-A0A1G7E5L6-F1
#
_entry.id   AF-A0A1G7E5L6-F1
#
_cell.length_a   1.000
_cell.length_b   1.000
_cell.length_c   1.000
_cell.angle_alpha   90.00
_cell.angle_beta   90.00
_cell.angle_gamma   90.00
#
_symmetry.space_group_name_H-M   'P 1'
#
loop_
_entity.id
_entity.type
_entity.pdbx_description
1 polymer ?
#
loop_
_entity_poly.entity_id
_entity_poly.type
_entity_poly.pdbx_seq_one_letter_code
_entity_poly.pdbx_strand_id
1 'polypeptide(L)'
;MYLEFLGLHREASYYEKDLEQAIITHLHDFLLEMGNGFAFVARKKRLHIEGDEFFINLVFYNRLLQFFVVIEIKTTKFTRQDIGQL
;
A
#
# COMPACT_ATOMS: atom_id res chain seq x y z
N MET A 1 -7.78 -6.62 14.18
CA MET A 1 -9.10 -6.20 13.70
C MET A 1 -9.06 -5.49 12.35
N TYR A 2 -8.02 -4.71 11.99
CA TYR A 2 -8.07 -3.85 10.80
C TYR A 2 -7.97 -4.49 9.40
N LEU A 3 -7.67 -5.80 9.24
CA LEU A 3 -7.45 -6.42 7.91
C LEU A 3 -8.12 -7.80 7.73
N GLU A 4 -9.11 -8.14 8.55
CA GLU A 4 -9.75 -9.48 8.50
C GLU A 4 -10.50 -9.75 7.18
N PHE A 5 -10.94 -8.70 6.49
CA PHE A 5 -11.61 -8.79 5.19
C PHE A 5 -10.69 -9.26 4.06
N LEU A 6 -9.37 -9.22 4.23
CA LEU A 6 -8.42 -9.72 3.23
C LEU A 6 -8.44 -11.25 3.09
N GLY A 7 -9.16 -11.97 3.96
CA GLY A 7 -9.27 -13.44 3.92
C GLY A 7 -7.95 -14.18 4.17
N LEU A 8 -6.89 -13.47 4.53
CA LEU A 8 -5.56 -14.03 4.79
C LEU A 8 -5.62 -14.95 6.03
N HIS A 9 -5.25 -16.21 5.85
CA HIS A 9 -5.10 -17.18 6.93
C HIS A 9 -3.97 -16.76 7.89
N ARG A 10 -3.89 -17.22 9.14
CA ARG A 10 -2.75 -16.85 10.01
C ARG A 10 -1.53 -17.72 9.68
N GLU A 11 -0.83 -17.41 8.60
CA GLU A 11 0.45 -18.05 8.24
C GLU A 11 1.64 -17.29 8.83
N ALA A 12 2.71 -18.02 9.18
CA ALA A 12 3.87 -17.48 9.89
C ALA A 12 4.69 -16.47 9.06
N SER A 13 4.47 -16.40 7.74
CA SER A 13 5.16 -15.49 6.84
C SER A 13 4.33 -15.23 5.59
N TYR A 14 3.62 -14.11 5.53
CA TYR A 14 3.18 -13.57 4.25
C TYR A 14 4.32 -12.83 3.57
N TYR A 15 4.46 -13.00 2.26
CA TYR A 15 5.33 -12.14 1.48
C TYR A 15 4.62 -10.80 1.22
N GLU A 16 5.39 -9.72 1.10
CA GLU A 16 4.88 -8.38 0.78
C GLU A 16 3.98 -8.40 -0.47
N LYS A 17 4.35 -9.21 -1.46
CA LYS A 17 3.59 -9.43 -2.68
C LYS A 17 2.21 -10.05 -2.44
N ASP A 18 2.07 -10.95 -1.47
CA ASP A 18 0.80 -11.62 -1.18
C ASP A 18 -0.16 -10.65 -0.50
N LEU A 19 0.36 -9.86 0.44
CA LEU A 19 -0.43 -8.81 1.10
C LEU A 19 -0.86 -7.72 0.12
N GLU A 20 0.06 -7.26 -0.73
CA GLU A 20 -0.26 -6.31 -1.81
C GLU A 20 -1.33 -6.89 -2.75
N GLN A 21 -1.21 -8.16 -3.12
CA GLN A 21 -2.20 -8.82 -3.96
C GLN A 21 -3.55 -8.94 -3.27
N ALA A 22 -3.59 -9.27 -1.98
CA ALA A 22 -4.83 -9.36 -1.22
C ALA A 22 -5.56 -8.01 -1.14
N ILE A 23 -4.82 -6.92 -0.87
CA ILE A 23 -5.40 -5.56 -0.86
C ILE A 23 -6.01 -5.22 -2.22
N ILE A 24 -5.35 -5.59 -3.32
CA ILE A 24 -5.86 -5.34 -4.67
C ILE A 24 -7.09 -6.20 -4.99
N THR A 25 -7.08 -7.47 -4.58
CA THR A 25 -8.24 -8.37 -4.74
C THR A 25 -9.46 -7.85 -3.97
N HIS A 26 -9.25 -7.28 -2.78
CA HIS A 26 -10.28 -6.73 -1.89
C HIS A 26 -10.32 -5.20 -1.89
N LEU A 27 -9.96 -4.56 -3.01
CA LEU A 27 -9.76 -3.10 -3.06
C LEU A 27 -11.01 -2.31 -2.71
N HIS A 28 -12.19 -2.82 -3.08
CA HIS A 28 -13.46 -2.20 -2.74
C HIS A 28 -13.66 -2.11 -1.22
N ASP A 29 -13.51 -3.23 -0.52
CA ASP A 29 -13.69 -3.31 0.92
C ASP A 29 -12.58 -2.53 1.64
N PHE A 30 -11.34 -2.60 1.11
CA PHE A 30 -10.22 -1.79 1.59
C PHE A 30 -10.52 -0.28 1.52
N LEU A 31 -11.10 0.19 0.41
CA LEU A 31 -11.48 1.60 0.24
C LEU A 31 -12.61 2.01 1.20
N LEU A 32 -13.57 1.11 1.49
CA LEU A 32 -14.62 1.37 2.47
C LEU A 32 -14.05 1.51 3.88
N GLU A 33 -13.12 0.65 4.27
CA GLU A 33 -12.45 0.71 5.58
C GLU A 33 -11.55 1.95 5.73
N MET A 34 -10.91 2.42 4.64
CA MET A 34 -10.17 3.69 4.66
C MET A 34 -11.08 4.92 4.84
N GLY A 35 -12.37 4.78 4.53
CA GLY A 35 -13.37 5.83 4.69
C GLY A 35 -13.46 6.81 3.52
N ASN A 36 -14.16 7.93 3.75
CA ASN A 36 -14.53 8.86 2.69
C ASN A 36 -13.34 9.61 2.10
N GLY A 37 -13.39 9.79 0.78
CA GLY A 37 -12.47 10.66 0.05
C GLY A 37 -11.31 9.94 -0.62
N PHE A 38 -11.03 8.69 -0.28
CA PHE A 38 -9.95 7.94 -0.92
C PHE A 38 -10.34 7.44 -2.31
N ALA A 39 -9.39 7.52 -3.24
CA ALA A 39 -9.46 6.94 -4.56
C ALA A 39 -8.18 6.17 -4.84
N PHE A 40 -8.31 4.94 -5.33
CA PHE A 40 -7.16 4.17 -5.80
C PHE A 40 -6.64 4.76 -7.11
N VAL A 41 -5.34 4.98 -7.20
CA VAL A 41 -4.68 5.62 -8.35
C VAL A 41 -3.84 4.60 -9.11
N ALA A 42 -2.94 3.91 -8.42
CA ALA A 42 -2.01 2.99 -9.05
C ALA A 42 -1.47 1.94 -8.08
N ARG A 43 -0.98 0.84 -8.66
CA ARG A 43 -0.23 -0.22 -7.99
C ARG A 43 1.14 -0.33 -8.66
N LYS A 44 2.19 -0.61 -7.88
CA LYS A 44 3.57 -0.77 -8.36
C LYS A 44 4.00 0.39 -9.26
N LYS A 45 3.73 1.61 -8.80
CA LYS A 45 3.99 2.82 -9.58
C LYS A 45 5.49 3.07 -9.60
N ARG A 46 6.06 3.04 -10.81
CA ARG A 46 7.44 3.46 -11.04
C ARG A 46 7.55 4.98 -10.88
N LEU A 47 8.51 5.41 -10.07
CA LEU A 47 8.95 6.78 -9.90
C LEU A 47 10.40 6.92 -10.34
N HIS A 48 10.71 8.05 -10.96
CA HIS A 48 12.07 8.46 -11.28
C HIS A 48 12.43 9.66 -10.44
N ILE A 49 13.40 9.50 -9.55
CA ILE A 49 13.86 10.56 -8.64
C ILE A 49 15.38 10.61 -8.75
N GLU A 50 15.92 11.76 -9.11
CA GLU A 50 17.37 12.02 -9.17
C GLU A 50 18.19 11.01 -10.02
N GLY A 51 17.54 10.37 -10.99
CA GLY A 51 18.17 9.37 -11.88
C GLY A 51 17.98 7.93 -11.42
N ASP A 52 17.45 7.71 -10.22
CA ASP A 52 17.14 6.40 -9.67
C ASP A 52 15.68 6.00 -9.94
N GLU A 53 15.45 4.68 -10.08
CA GLU A 53 14.12 4.10 -10.24
C GLU A 53 13.62 3.53 -8.91
N PHE A 54 12.45 4.00 -8.47
CA PHE A 54 11.75 3.51 -7.30
C PHE A 54 10.40 2.91 -7.69
N PHE A 55 9.90 1.98 -6.89
CA PHE A 55 8.59 1.37 -7.09
C PHE A 55 7.79 1.49 -5.81
N ILE A 56 6.68 2.22 -5.87
CA ILE A 56 5.72 2.33 -4.78
C ILE A 56 4.71 1.19 -4.88
N ASN A 57 4.46 0.47 -3.77
CA ASN A 57 3.46 -0.61 -3.78
C ASN A 57 2.06 -0.12 -4.17
N LEU A 58 1.51 0.87 -3.46
CA LEU A 58 0.16 1.41 -3.71
C LEU A 58 0.13 2.93 -3.63
N VAL A 59 -0.62 3.54 -4.56
CA VAL A 59 -0.87 4.98 -4.59
C VAL A 59 -2.37 5.22 -4.52
N PHE A 60 -2.77 6.03 -3.56
CA PHE A 60 -4.12 6.56 -3.41
C PHE A 60 -4.10 8.08 -3.49
N TYR A 61 -5.26 8.67 -3.72
CA TYR A 61 -5.48 10.10 -3.62
C TYR A 61 -6.64 10.37 -2.67
N ASN A 62 -6.44 11.24 -1.69
CA ASN A 62 -7.52 11.71 -0.85
C ASN A 62 -8.12 12.99 -1.47
N ARG A 63 -9.33 12.90 -2.00
CA ARG A 63 -10.03 14.01 -2.67
C ARG A 63 -10.46 15.13 -1.74
N LEU A 64 -10.64 14.85 -0.44
CA LEU A 64 -11.06 15.86 0.53
C LEU A 64 -9.88 16.72 0.98
N LEU A 65 -8.74 16.08 1.22
CA LEU A 65 -7.50 16.74 1.67
C LEU A 65 -6.56 17.11 0.52
N GLN A 66 -6.88 16.64 -0.69
CA GLN A 66 -6.21 16.94 -1.96
C GLN A 66 -4.73 16.52 -2.04
N PHE A 67 -4.34 15.43 -1.40
CA PHE A 67 -2.96 14.90 -1.45
C PHE A 67 -2.89 13.42 -1.83
N PHE A 68 -1.73 13.01 -2.34
CA PHE A 68 -1.41 11.61 -2.62
C PHE A 68 -1.01 10.88 -1.34
N VAL A 69 -1.58 9.70 -1.14
CA VAL A 69 -1.27 8.78 -0.05
C VAL A 69 -0.49 7.64 -0.67
N VAL A 70 0.80 7.57 -0.34
CA VAL A 70 1.71 6.51 -0.76
C VAL A 70 1.77 5.47 0.34
N ILE A 71 1.51 4.21 0.00
CA ILE A 71 1.57 3.10 0.94
C ILE A 71 2.63 2.13 0.46
N GLU A 72 3.64 1.93 1.30
CA GLU A 72 4.68 0.92 1.13
C GLU A 72 4.42 -0.23 2.11
N ILE A 73 4.43 -1.46 1.60
CA ILE A 73 4.11 -2.66 2.35
C ILE A 73 5.42 -3.36 2.72
N LYS A 74 5.68 -3.49 4.02
CA LYS A 74 6.79 -4.27 4.55
C LYS A 74 6.28 -5.38 5.46
N THR A 75 6.73 -6.61 5.26
CA THR A 75 6.44 -7.74 6.19
C THR A 75 7.60 -8.00 7.15
N THR A 76 8.68 -7.23 7.03
CA THR A 76 9.85 -7.24 7.91
C THR A 76 9.90 -5.97 8.77
N LYS A 77 10.78 -5.96 9.80
CA LYS A 77 10.93 -4.79 10.67
C LYS A 77 11.39 -3.58 9.85
N PHE A 78 10.66 -2.47 10.00
CA PHE A 78 11.01 -1.17 9.42
C PHE A 78 12.38 -0.71 9.92
N THR A 79 13.31 -0.47 9.00
CA THR A 79 14.69 -0.05 9.25
C THR A 79 14.89 1.43 8.88
N ARG A 80 16.00 2.05 9.30
CA ARG A 80 16.32 3.44 8.91
C ARG A 80 16.48 3.63 7.40
N GLN A 81 16.82 2.57 6.68
CA GLN A 81 16.98 2.61 5.22
C GLN A 81 15.63 2.78 4.51
N ASP A 82 14.53 2.30 5.11
CA ASP A 82 13.18 2.43 4.57
C ASP A 82 12.65 3.88 4.64
N ILE A 83 13.17 4.69 5.56
CA ILE A 83 12.83 6.12 5.67
C ILE A 83 13.43 6.92 4.51
N GLY A 84 14.63 6.54 4.04
CA GLY A 84 15.29 7.25 2.95
C GLY A 84 14.64 7.08 1.58
N GLN A 85 13.68 6.15 1.45
CA GLN A 85 12.95 5.87 0.21
C GLN A 85 11.59 6.60 0.10
N LEU A 86 11.13 7.25 1.18
CA LEU A 86 9.84 7.94 1.30
C LEU A 86 10.01 9.46 1.32
#